data_AF-A0ABD2GGG9-F1
#
_entry.id   AF-A0ABD2GGG9-F1
#
_cell.length_a   1.000
_cell.length_b   1.000
_cell.length_c   1.000
_cell.angle_alpha   90.00
_cell.angle_beta   90.00
_cell.angle_gamma   90.00
#
_symmetry.space_group_name_H-M   'P 1'
#
loop_
_entity.id
_entity.type
_entity.pdbx_description
1 polymer ?
#
loop_
_entity_poly.entity_id
_entity_poly.type
_entity_poly.pdbx_seq_one_letter_code
_entity_poly.pdbx_strand_id
1 'polypeptide(L)'
;MLCVNVRWVAVLLCAWTAMFGSMGHPLDNKTNMTTVTPQMEEESREEMMPTPANTTDTNATYVFKHSVRQSLSLSAGEQEFLLKRKQVALKALNKLGIKSTLDSVPHIAILGSGGGQRASVSLVGSLDQLEQEGLLDTVIYLGGVSGTAL
;
A
#
# COMPACT_ATOMS: atom_id res chain seq x y z
N MET A 1 -33.58 -23.08 -19.27
CA MET A 1 -34.28 -23.00 -17.97
C MET A 1 -33.22 -22.97 -16.86
N LEU A 2 -32.71 -21.79 -16.51
CA LEU A 2 -31.80 -21.59 -15.39
C LEU A 2 -32.43 -20.49 -14.53
N CYS A 3 -33.27 -20.92 -13.60
CA CYS A 3 -33.84 -20.09 -12.55
C CYS A 3 -32.73 -19.83 -11.53
N VAL A 4 -31.90 -18.81 -11.77
CA VAL A 4 -30.92 -18.37 -10.78
C VAL A 4 -31.71 -17.64 -9.69
N ASN A 5 -31.75 -18.25 -8.51
CA ASN A 5 -32.55 -17.83 -7.35
C ASN A 5 -32.28 -16.36 -6.97
N VAL A 6 -33.20 -15.46 -7.36
CA VAL A 6 -33.28 -14.04 -6.95
C VAL A 6 -33.28 -13.89 -5.41
N ARG A 7 -33.61 -14.97 -4.70
CA ARG A 7 -33.66 -15.04 -3.24
C ARG A 7 -32.30 -14.94 -2.54
N TRP A 8 -31.20 -15.34 -3.19
CA TRP A 8 -29.85 -15.17 -2.61
C TRP A 8 -29.30 -13.75 -2.78
N VAL A 9 -29.64 -13.09 -3.89
CA VAL A 9 -29.22 -11.70 -4.15
C VAL A 9 -29.82 -10.75 -3.12
N ALA A 10 -31.07 -10.98 -2.72
CA ALA A 10 -31.73 -10.19 -1.68
C ALA A 10 -31.09 -10.35 -0.29
N VAL A 11 -30.62 -11.56 0.05
CA VAL A 11 -29.95 -11.82 1.34
C VAL A 11 -28.58 -11.16 1.41
N LEU A 12 -27.82 -11.17 0.31
CA LEU A 12 -26.53 -10.47 0.21
C LEU A 12 -26.70 -8.94 0.28
N LEU A 13 -27.76 -8.39 -0.32
CA LEU A 13 -28.05 -6.96 -0.29
C LEU A 13 -28.46 -6.48 1.12
N CYS A 14 -29.27 -7.27 1.84
CA CYS A 14 -29.64 -6.99 3.23
C CYS A 14 -28.45 -7.09 4.20
N ALA A 15 -27.50 -7.99 3.96
CA ALA A 15 -26.30 -8.08 4.78
C ALA A 15 -25.39 -6.84 4.59
N TRP A 16 -25.38 -6.25 3.41
CA TRP A 16 -24.59 -5.04 3.12
C TRP A 16 -25.15 -3.81 3.85
N THR A 17 -26.47 -3.62 3.86
CA THR A 17 -27.12 -2.48 4.55
C THR A 17 -27.05 -2.59 6.07
N ALA A 18 -27.01 -3.80 6.63
CA ALA A 18 -26.85 -4.02 8.07
C ALA A 18 -25.42 -3.76 8.57
N MET A 19 -24.40 -3.89 7.71
CA MET A 19 -22.99 -3.74 8.08
C MET A 19 -22.45 -2.31 7.91
N PHE A 20 -23.06 -1.50 7.04
CA PHE A 20 -22.66 -0.12 6.77
C PHE A 20 -23.83 0.82 7.03
N GLY A 21 -23.97 1.28 8.28
CA GLY A 21 -24.98 2.25 8.68
C GLY A 21 -24.95 3.56 7.86
N SER A 22 -26.06 4.29 7.89
CA SER A 22 -26.35 5.51 7.14
C SER A 22 -25.16 6.48 7.07
N MET A 23 -24.67 6.75 5.85
CA MET A 23 -23.63 7.73 5.58
C MET A 23 -24.14 9.12 5.98
N GLY A 24 -23.46 9.73 6.96
CA GLY A 24 -23.78 11.03 7.51
C GLY A 24 -23.70 12.16 6.49
N HIS A 25 -24.55 13.16 6.71
CA HIS A 25 -24.69 14.39 5.94
C HIS A 25 -23.39 15.24 5.98
N PRO A 26 -23.02 15.96 4.90
CA PRO A 26 -21.86 16.86 4.92
C PRO A 26 -22.14 18.09 5.80
N LEU A 27 -21.25 18.36 6.75
CA LEU A 27 -21.17 19.62 7.49
C LEU A 27 -20.44 20.66 6.65
N ASP A 28 -21.10 21.78 6.43
CA ASP A 28 -20.57 23.00 5.87
C ASP A 28 -19.63 23.68 6.88
N ASN A 29 -18.39 23.96 6.48
CA ASN A 29 -17.53 24.88 7.22
C ASN A 29 -16.90 25.90 6.25
N LYS A 30 -17.54 27.07 6.18
CA LYS A 30 -16.88 28.30 5.76
C LYS A 30 -16.22 28.92 7.00
N THR A 31 -14.89 28.94 7.07
CA THR A 31 -14.19 30.03 7.75
C THR A 31 -12.81 30.26 7.13
N ASN A 32 -12.76 31.31 6.32
CA ASN A 32 -11.69 32.28 6.09
C ASN A 32 -10.30 31.81 5.60
N MET A 33 -10.09 32.03 4.31
CA MET A 33 -8.80 32.04 3.62
C MET A 33 -8.25 33.47 3.67
N THR A 34 -7.20 33.71 4.45
CA THR A 34 -6.36 34.89 4.28
C THR A 34 -5.01 34.44 3.73
N THR A 35 -4.80 34.83 2.49
CA THR A 35 -3.58 34.76 1.69
C THR A 35 -2.39 35.38 2.41
N VAL A 36 -1.27 34.64 2.52
CA VAL A 36 0.08 35.23 2.58
C VAL A 36 1.04 34.36 1.74
N THR A 37 1.54 34.95 0.66
CA THR A 37 2.61 34.49 -0.24
C THR A 37 4.02 34.73 0.36
N PRO A 38 5.09 34.16 -0.23
CA PRO A 38 6.34 33.85 0.46
C PRO A 38 7.33 35.04 0.52
N GLN A 39 8.20 35.04 1.52
CA GLN A 39 9.39 35.89 1.57
C GLN A 39 10.63 35.00 1.61
N MET A 40 11.38 35.04 0.51
CA MET A 40 12.80 34.72 0.44
C MET A 40 13.55 35.78 1.24
N GLU A 41 14.52 35.37 2.04
CA GLU A 41 15.70 36.20 2.33
C GLU A 41 16.92 35.29 2.43
N GLU A 42 17.79 35.51 1.46
CA GLU A 42 19.12 34.96 1.25
C GLU A 42 20.09 35.98 1.84
N GLU A 43 20.93 35.62 2.81
CA GLU A 43 22.15 36.40 3.03
C GLU A 43 23.29 35.61 3.70
N SER A 44 24.32 35.41 2.88
CA SER A 44 25.77 35.40 3.11
C SER A 44 26.42 34.57 4.23
N ARG A 45 27.18 33.57 3.74
CA ARG A 45 28.58 33.22 4.09
C ARG A 45 29.25 34.00 5.24
N GLU A 46 29.87 33.26 6.15
CA GLU A 46 31.34 33.30 6.31
C GLU A 46 31.87 31.88 6.57
N GLU A 47 32.82 31.42 5.75
CA GLU A 47 33.71 30.31 6.07
C GLU A 47 34.92 30.84 6.86
N MET A 48 35.28 30.18 7.96
CA MET A 48 36.61 30.29 8.55
C MET A 48 36.91 29.03 9.40
N MET A 49 38.04 28.37 9.14
CA MET A 49 38.69 27.33 9.95
C MET A 49 40.21 27.57 9.85
N PRO A 50 41.07 27.01 10.74
CA PRO A 50 40.90 26.67 12.16
C PRO A 50 42.08 27.20 13.02
N THR A 51 42.00 27.19 14.36
CA THR A 51 43.20 27.11 15.24
C THR A 51 42.83 26.50 16.61
N PRO A 52 43.69 25.64 17.22
CA PRO A 52 43.27 24.64 18.18
C PRO A 52 43.54 25.05 19.62
N ALA A 53 42.69 24.64 20.55
CA ALA A 53 43.12 24.33 21.92
C ALA A 53 42.05 23.55 22.70
N ASN A 54 42.53 22.46 23.31
CA ASN A 54 42.06 21.79 24.52
C ASN A 54 40.81 20.90 24.49
N THR A 55 41.13 19.61 24.35
CA THR A 55 40.80 18.49 25.26
C THR A 55 39.79 18.77 26.36
N THR A 56 38.65 18.06 26.32
CA THR A 56 38.12 17.20 27.40
C THR A 56 36.89 16.45 26.90
N ASP A 57 36.81 15.17 27.24
CA ASP A 57 35.76 14.23 26.86
C ASP A 57 34.36 14.69 27.27
N THR A 58 33.40 14.76 26.34
CA THR A 58 31.98 14.66 26.69
C THR A 58 31.15 14.16 25.51
N ASN A 59 30.75 12.89 25.60
CA ASN A 59 29.47 12.33 25.19
C ASN A 59 29.01 12.67 23.77
N ALA A 60 29.39 11.82 22.80
CA ALA A 60 28.67 11.73 21.54
C ALA A 60 27.21 11.37 21.82
N THR A 61 26.36 12.38 21.97
CA THR A 61 24.92 12.23 22.12
C THR A 61 24.41 11.59 20.84
N TYR A 62 24.19 10.29 20.87
CA TYR A 62 23.65 9.55 19.74
C TYR A 62 22.22 10.04 19.51
N VAL A 63 22.04 11.01 18.60
CA VAL A 63 20.73 11.54 18.26
C VAL A 63 20.00 10.44 17.51
N PHE A 64 19.12 9.73 18.22
CA PHE A 64 18.22 8.74 17.63
C PHE A 64 17.22 9.48 16.74
N LYS A 65 17.57 9.64 15.46
CA LYS A 65 16.71 10.26 14.45
C LYS A 65 15.50 9.37 14.23
N HIS A 66 14.41 9.67 14.92
CA HIS A 66 13.11 9.06 14.66
C HIS A 66 12.60 9.61 13.34
N SER A 67 12.88 8.92 12.23
CA SER A 67 12.45 9.35 10.90
C SER A 67 11.14 8.67 10.53
N VAL A 68 10.03 9.37 10.71
CA VAL A 68 8.77 9.01 10.04
C VAL A 68 8.89 9.45 8.58
N ARG A 69 8.66 8.54 7.64
CA ARG A 69 8.66 8.88 6.21
C ARG A 69 7.41 9.68 5.86
N GLN A 70 7.60 10.93 5.46
CA GLN A 70 6.53 11.80 4.97
C GLN A 70 6.65 11.93 3.45
N SER A 71 5.96 11.07 2.71
CA SER A 71 5.91 11.15 1.24
C SER A 71 4.73 10.35 0.70
N LEU A 72 4.15 10.83 -0.39
CA LEU A 72 3.04 10.18 -1.10
C LEU A 72 3.51 9.11 -2.11
N SER A 73 4.81 9.06 -2.42
CA SER A 73 5.36 8.05 -3.33
C SER A 73 5.63 6.73 -2.61
N LEU A 74 5.86 5.66 -3.38
CA LEU A 74 6.30 4.37 -2.82
C LEU A 74 7.68 4.49 -2.16
N SER A 75 7.92 3.65 -1.15
CA SER A 75 9.25 3.55 -0.54
C SER A 75 10.29 3.05 -1.57
N ALA A 76 11.57 3.36 -1.37
CA ALA A 76 12.63 2.89 -2.27
C ALA A 76 12.64 1.35 -2.39
N GLY A 77 12.43 0.65 -1.27
CA GLY A 77 12.35 -0.82 -1.26
C GLY A 77 11.16 -1.36 -2.05
N GLU A 78 10.01 -0.71 -1.98
CA GLU A 78 8.84 -1.12 -2.75
C GLU A 78 9.00 -0.85 -4.25
N GLN A 79 9.62 0.27 -4.63
CA GLN A 79 9.94 0.55 -6.03
C GLN A 79 10.90 -0.52 -6.60
N GLU A 80 11.92 -0.90 -5.84
CA GLU A 80 12.85 -1.98 -6.23
C GLU A 80 12.15 -3.34 -6.32
N PHE A 81 11.26 -3.63 -5.36
CA PHE A 81 10.42 -4.83 -5.40
C PHE A 81 9.57 -4.87 -6.68
N LEU A 82 8.91 -3.77 -7.06
CA LEU A 82 8.09 -3.72 -8.26
C LEU A 82 8.90 -4.01 -9.53
N LEU A 83 10.11 -3.47 -9.65
CA LEU A 83 10.99 -3.74 -10.80
C LEU A 83 11.32 -5.23 -10.91
N LYS A 84 11.67 -5.87 -9.79
CA LYS A 84 11.99 -7.30 -9.74
C LYS A 84 10.75 -8.17 -9.98
N ARG A 85 9.63 -7.87 -9.30
CA ARG A 85 8.41 -8.67 -9.35
C ARG A 85 7.73 -8.60 -10.72
N LYS A 86 7.73 -7.45 -11.39
CA LYS A 86 7.21 -7.33 -12.77
C LYS A 86 7.90 -8.27 -13.75
N GLN A 87 9.20 -8.56 -13.57
CA GLN A 87 9.89 -9.53 -14.44
C GLN A 87 9.39 -10.96 -14.22
N VAL A 88 9.06 -11.33 -12.99
CA VAL A 88 8.46 -12.64 -12.65
C VAL A 88 7.04 -12.72 -13.23
N ALA A 89 6.22 -11.70 -12.98
CA ALA A 89 4.85 -11.62 -13.46
C ALA A 89 4.79 -11.65 -15.01
N LEU A 90 5.70 -10.94 -15.69
CA LEU A 90 5.81 -10.98 -17.15
C LEU A 90 6.06 -12.41 -17.67
N LYS A 91 6.98 -13.14 -17.04
CA LYS A 91 7.28 -14.53 -17.41
C LYS A 91 6.05 -15.42 -17.19
N ALA A 92 5.35 -15.26 -16.07
CA ALA A 92 4.15 -16.02 -15.76
C ALA A 92 3.01 -15.73 -16.75
N LEU A 93 2.73 -14.46 -17.05
CA LEU A 93 1.73 -14.05 -18.03
C LEU A 93 2.02 -14.64 -19.42
N ASN A 94 3.27 -14.61 -19.85
CA ASN A 94 3.67 -15.20 -21.13
C ASN A 94 3.49 -16.73 -21.15
N LYS A 95 3.75 -17.44 -20.04
CA LYS A 95 3.48 -18.88 -19.93
C LYS A 95 1.98 -19.19 -20.02
N LEU A 96 1.13 -18.29 -19.53
CA LEU A 96 -0.33 -18.38 -19.63
C LEU A 96 -0.86 -17.96 -21.02
N GLY A 97 0.01 -17.62 -21.98
CA GLY A 97 -0.37 -17.19 -23.32
C GLY A 97 -0.82 -15.73 -23.41
N ILE A 98 -0.68 -14.96 -22.33
CA ILE A 98 -1.01 -13.53 -22.29
C ILE A 98 0.22 -12.73 -22.70
N LYS A 99 0.20 -12.17 -23.91
CA LYS A 99 1.30 -11.34 -24.41
C LYS A 99 1.36 -10.03 -23.62
N SER A 100 2.47 -9.78 -22.95
CA SER A 100 2.73 -8.54 -22.23
C SER A 100 4.19 -8.11 -22.44
N THR A 101 4.47 -6.83 -22.20
CA THR A 101 5.80 -6.23 -22.13
C THR A 101 6.04 -5.75 -20.70
N LEU A 102 7.29 -5.49 -20.32
CA LEU A 102 7.61 -5.07 -18.94
C LEU A 102 6.81 -3.84 -18.47
N ASP A 103 6.57 -2.89 -19.37
CA ASP A 103 5.81 -1.67 -19.08
C ASP A 103 4.30 -1.90 -19.02
N SER A 104 3.79 -2.93 -19.70
CA SER A 104 2.37 -3.28 -19.75
C SER A 104 1.98 -4.41 -18.80
N VAL A 105 2.88 -4.87 -17.93
CA VAL A 105 2.54 -5.85 -16.87
C VAL A 105 1.48 -5.23 -15.95
N PRO A 106 0.28 -5.82 -15.83
CA PRO A 106 -0.77 -5.33 -14.96
C PRO A 106 -0.40 -5.50 -13.49
N HIS A 107 -0.87 -4.58 -12.66
CA HIS A 107 -0.77 -4.70 -11.21
C HIS A 107 -1.92 -5.54 -10.68
N ILE A 108 -1.66 -6.84 -10.49
CA ILE A 108 -2.63 -7.79 -9.97
C ILE A 108 -2.46 -7.88 -8.44
N ALA A 109 -3.56 -7.72 -7.71
CA ALA A 109 -3.59 -7.81 -6.25
C ALA A 109 -4.63 -8.84 -5.79
N ILE A 110 -4.29 -9.60 -4.75
CA ILE A 110 -5.21 -10.49 -4.04
C ILE A 110 -5.49 -9.88 -2.68
N LEU A 111 -6.78 -9.81 -2.31
CA LEU A 111 -7.22 -9.21 -1.06
C LEU A 111 -8.05 -10.20 -0.24
N GLY A 112 -7.55 -10.56 0.94
CA GLY A 112 -8.24 -11.37 1.93
C GLY A 112 -9.18 -10.53 2.81
N SER A 113 -10.39 -11.06 3.03
CA SER A 113 -11.34 -10.46 3.97
C SER A 113 -11.12 -10.92 5.41
N GLY A 114 -11.78 -10.26 6.36
CA GLY A 114 -11.87 -10.71 7.73
C GLY A 114 -12.81 -11.90 7.91
N GLY A 115 -12.76 -12.54 9.08
CA GLY A 115 -13.56 -13.73 9.38
C GLY A 115 -12.84 -14.78 10.24
N GLY A 116 -11.77 -14.36 10.94
CA GLY A 116 -10.94 -15.23 11.75
C GLY A 116 -10.34 -16.39 10.93
N GLN A 117 -10.20 -17.54 11.58
CA GLN A 117 -9.57 -18.71 10.99
C GLN A 117 -10.27 -19.21 9.72
N ARG A 118 -11.60 -19.04 9.60
CA ARG A 118 -12.33 -19.45 8.39
C ARG A 118 -11.85 -18.70 7.14
N ALA A 119 -11.65 -17.39 7.27
CA ALA A 119 -11.18 -16.56 6.17
C ALA A 119 -9.73 -16.88 5.82
N SER A 120 -8.88 -17.13 6.82
CA SER A 120 -7.49 -17.56 6.63
C SER A 120 -7.39 -18.87 5.84
N VAL A 121 -8.06 -19.92 6.30
CA VAL A 121 -8.06 -21.24 5.63
C VAL A 121 -8.60 -21.14 4.21
N SER A 122 -9.66 -20.36 3.99
CA SER A 122 -10.21 -20.13 2.65
C SER A 122 -9.22 -19.39 1.73
N LEU A 123 -8.46 -18.43 2.25
CA LEU A 123 -7.45 -17.71 1.47
C LEU A 123 -6.31 -18.64 1.09
N VAL A 124 -5.81 -19.46 2.02
CA VAL A 124 -4.74 -20.44 1.74
C VAL A 124 -5.16 -21.40 0.64
N GLY A 125 -6.38 -21.97 0.72
CA GLY A 125 -6.88 -22.84 -0.35
C GLY A 125 -7.04 -22.13 -1.70
N SER A 126 -7.35 -20.83 -1.69
CA SER A 126 -7.42 -20.04 -2.93
C SER A 126 -6.02 -19.79 -3.51
N LEU A 127 -5.03 -19.50 -2.66
CA LEU A 127 -3.64 -19.31 -3.08
C LEU A 127 -3.02 -20.60 -3.62
N ASP A 128 -3.32 -21.73 -2.99
CA ASP A 128 -2.91 -23.07 -3.46
C ASP A 128 -3.43 -23.36 -4.87
N GLN A 129 -4.72 -23.13 -5.14
CA GLN A 129 -5.25 -23.29 -6.48
C GLN A 129 -4.62 -22.31 -7.48
N LEU A 130 -4.38 -21.05 -7.09
CA LEU A 130 -3.74 -20.08 -7.95
C LEU A 130 -2.29 -20.45 -8.30
N GLU A 131 -1.57 -21.09 -7.38
CA GLU A 131 -0.24 -21.63 -7.64
C GLU A 131 -0.31 -22.77 -8.65
N GLN A 132 -1.24 -23.72 -8.46
CA GLN A 132 -1.43 -24.85 -9.38
C GLN A 132 -1.78 -24.41 -10.81
N GLU A 133 -2.56 -23.33 -10.95
CA GLU A 133 -2.89 -22.72 -12.25
C GLU A 133 -1.79 -21.79 -12.79
N GLY A 134 -0.68 -21.60 -12.07
CA GLY A 134 0.40 -20.70 -12.45
C GLY A 134 0.04 -19.20 -12.41
N LEU A 135 -1.09 -18.85 -11.78
CA LEU A 135 -1.59 -17.49 -11.64
C LEU A 135 -0.93 -16.75 -10.48
N LEU A 136 -0.49 -17.44 -9.43
CA LEU A 136 0.09 -16.81 -8.25
C LEU A 136 1.35 -15.99 -8.58
N ASP A 137 2.15 -16.42 -9.56
CA ASP A 137 3.33 -15.69 -10.02
C ASP A 137 3.02 -14.39 -10.77
N THR A 138 1.78 -14.21 -11.24
CA THR A 138 1.32 -12.97 -11.88
C THR A 138 0.97 -11.87 -10.86
N VAL A 139 0.77 -12.25 -9.59
CA VAL A 139 0.33 -11.35 -8.51
C VAL A 139 1.50 -10.49 -8.03
N ILE A 140 1.25 -9.19 -7.87
CA ILE A 140 2.22 -8.23 -7.35
C ILE A 140 1.97 -7.96 -5.86
N TYR A 141 0.71 -7.84 -5.46
CA TYR A 141 0.34 -7.51 -4.08
C TYR A 141 -0.58 -8.58 -3.48
N LEU A 142 -0.30 -8.92 -2.23
CA LEU A 142 -1.20 -9.72 -1.40
C LEU A 142 -1.47 -8.93 -0.13
N GLY A 143 -2.74 -8.65 0.13
CA GLY A 143 -3.20 -7.94 1.32
C GLY A 143 -4.31 -8.71 2.02
N GLY A 144 -4.50 -8.45 3.31
CA GLY A 144 -5.53 -9.09 4.11
C GLY A 144 -5.88 -8.26 5.33
N VAL A 145 -7.03 -8.55 5.94
CA VAL A 145 -7.46 -7.92 7.20
C VAL A 145 -7.97 -8.97 8.17
N SER A 146 -7.80 -8.72 9.48
CA SER A 146 -8.26 -9.62 10.54
C SER A 146 -7.71 -11.04 10.32
N GLY A 147 -8.56 -12.04 10.10
CA GLY A 147 -8.15 -13.44 9.96
C GLY A 147 -7.17 -13.73 8.83
N THR A 148 -7.24 -13.01 7.71
CA THR A 148 -6.34 -13.22 6.55
C THR A 148 -5.03 -12.44 6.64
N ALA A 149 -4.88 -11.58 7.64
CA ALA A 149 -3.62 -10.89 7.93
C ALA A 149 -2.70 -11.68 8.89
N LEU A 150 -3.23 -12.78 9.47
CA LEU A 150 -2.54 -13.66 10.41
C LEU A 150 -1.80 -14.79 9.68
#